data_AF-A0A3D5UTP8-F1
#
_entry.id   AF-A0A3D5UTP8-F1
#
_cell.length_a   1.000
_cell.length_b   1.000
_cell.length_c   1.000
_cell.angle_alpha   90.00
_cell.angle_beta   90.00
_cell.angle_gamma   90.00
#
_symmetry.space_group_name_H-M   'P 1'
#
loop_
_entity.id
_entity.type
_entity.pdbx_description
1 polymer ?
#
loop_
_entity_poly.entity_id
_entity_poly.type
_entity_poly.pdbx_seq_one_letter_code
_entity_poly.pdbx_strand_id
1 'polypeptide(L)' 'MAEQATKAGGDLAGHPIVVIPARMASTRLPDKPLADICGAPMIVQVWRRAMEAGVG' A
#
# COMPACT_ATOMS: atom_id res chain seq x y z
N MET A 1 0.62 23.51 20.55
CA MET A 1 0.87 22.22 19.88
C MET A 1 -0.03 22.13 18.66
N ALA A 2 0.23 23.02 17.71
CA ALA A 2 -0.48 23.06 16.43
C ALA A 2 0.25 22.13 15.47
N GLU A 3 -0.49 21.26 14.80
CA GLU A 3 -0.31 21.00 13.38
C GLU A 3 -1.62 20.40 12.85
N GLN A 4 -2.64 21.25 12.78
CA GLN A 4 -3.78 20.99 11.90
C GLN A 4 -3.40 21.49 10.50
N ALA A 5 -3.41 20.61 9.50
CA ALA A 5 -3.74 21.01 8.13
C ALA A 5 -4.12 19.78 7.30
N THR A 6 -5.42 19.48 7.28
CA THR A 6 -6.04 18.88 6.10
C THR A 6 -5.80 19.81 4.91
N LYS A 7 -4.85 19.47 4.04
CA LYS A 7 -4.76 20.09 2.71
C LYS A 7 -5.54 19.24 1.71
N ALA A 8 -6.86 19.46 1.70
CA ALA A 8 -7.61 19.31 0.47
C ALA A 8 -7.12 20.39 -0.52
N GLY A 9 -6.59 19.98 -1.66
CA GLY A 9 -6.23 20.88 -2.77
C GLY A 9 -4.78 21.36 -2.78
N GLY A 10 -3.84 20.45 -2.97
CA GLY A 10 -2.48 20.74 -3.44
C GLY A 10 -2.28 20.11 -4.82
N ASP A 11 -1.56 20.79 -5.70
CA ASP A 11 -1.23 20.36 -7.06
C ASP A 11 -0.94 18.84 -7.16
N LEU A 12 -1.84 18.08 -7.80
CA LEU A 12 -1.75 16.63 -7.93
C LEU A 12 -0.56 16.20 -8.80
N ALA A 13 0.08 17.12 -9.52
CA ALA A 13 1.21 16.83 -10.37
C ALA A 13 2.47 16.38 -9.58
N GLY A 14 2.55 16.68 -8.27
CA GLY A 14 3.72 16.39 -7.43
C GLY A 14 3.55 15.28 -6.37
N HIS A 15 2.35 14.73 -6.19
CA HIS A 15 2.05 13.79 -5.10
C HIS A 15 1.61 12.43 -5.64
N PRO A 16 2.55 11.48 -5.83
CA PRO A 16 2.25 10.19 -6.45
C PRO A 16 1.48 9.27 -5.50
N ILE A 17 0.29 8.80 -5.89
CA ILE A 17 -0.47 7.85 -5.05
C ILE A 17 0.00 6.42 -5.31
N VAL A 18 0.33 5.69 -4.24
CA VAL A 18 0.64 4.25 -4.30
C VAL A 18 -0.63 3.43 -4.15
N VAL A 19 -0.93 2.59 -5.15
CA VAL A 19 -2.07 1.66 -5.12
C VAL A 19 -1.55 0.22 -5.16
N ILE A 20 -1.91 -0.57 -4.15
CA ILE A 20 -1.58 -2.01 -4.09
C ILE A 20 -2.84 -2.83 -4.40
N PRO A 21 -2.98 -3.42 -5.60
CA PRO A 21 -4.16 -4.20 -5.95
C PRO A 21 -4.16 -5.57 -5.24
N ALA A 22 -5.20 -5.83 -4.46
CA ALA A 22 -5.36 -7.05 -3.67
C ALA A 22 -6.52 -7.93 -4.18
N ARG A 23 -6.40 -8.47 -5.40
CA ARG A 23 -7.46 -9.33 -5.98
C ARG A 23 -7.42 -10.75 -5.39
N MET A 24 -8.58 -11.28 -5.02
CA MET A 24 -8.72 -12.65 -4.49
C MET A 24 -8.74 -13.74 -5.58
N ALA A 25 -9.04 -13.40 -6.83
CA ALA A 25 -9.19 -14.37 -7.93
C ALA A 25 -7.86 -14.89 -8.52
N SER A 26 -6.83 -15.13 -7.70
CA SER A 26 -5.57 -15.70 -8.17
C SER A 26 -5.65 -17.22 -8.20
N THR A 27 -5.26 -17.84 -9.32
CA THR A 27 -5.30 -19.30 -9.50
C THR A 27 -3.93 -19.98 -9.34
N ARG A 28 -2.82 -19.23 -9.46
CA ARG A 28 -1.46 -19.78 -9.31
C ARG A 28 -0.99 -19.84 -7.86
N LEU A 29 -1.42 -18.87 -7.06
CA LEU A 29 -1.14 -18.81 -5.63
C LEU A 29 -2.50 -18.55 -4.95
N PRO A 30 -3.12 -19.58 -4.34
CA PRO A 30 -4.42 -19.47 -3.69
C PRO A 30 -4.41 -18.37 -2.63
N ASP A 31 -5.53 -17.64 -2.52
CA ASP A 31 -5.73 -16.56 -1.55
C ASP A 31 -4.59 -15.53 -1.50
N LYS A 32 -3.97 -15.28 -2.66
CA LYS A 32 -2.70 -14.57 -2.81
C LYS A 32 -2.49 -13.38 -1.85
N PRO A 33 -3.42 -12.40 -1.73
CA PRO A 33 -3.22 -11.26 -0.84
C PRO A 33 -3.07 -11.64 0.65
N LEU A 34 -3.79 -12.68 1.08
CA LEU A 34 -3.83 -13.16 2.46
C LEU A 34 -2.94 -14.38 2.71
N ALA A 35 -2.37 -14.97 1.66
CA ALA A 35 -1.42 -16.06 1.77
C ALA A 35 -0.28 -15.70 2.75
N ASP A 36 -0.04 -16.57 3.73
CA ASP A 36 1.02 -16.35 4.71
C ASP A 36 2.40 -16.50 4.04
N ILE A 37 3.25 -15.50 4.24
CA ILE A 37 4.63 -15.48 3.78
C ILE A 37 5.50 -15.05 4.95
N CYS A 38 6.20 -16.03 5.53
CA CYS A 38 7.11 -15.85 6.66
C CYS A 38 6.42 -15.22 7.89
N GLY A 39 5.21 -15.68 8.24
CA GLY A 39 4.49 -15.24 9.43
C GLY A 39 3.77 -13.89 9.28
N ALA A 40 3.60 -13.40 8.05
CA ALA A 40 2.71 -12.30 7.75
C ALA A 40 2.05 -12.47 6.38
N PRO A 41 0.83 -11.94 6.18
CA PRO A 41 0.16 -11.99 4.88
C PRO A 41 0.98 -11.30 3.78
N MET A 42 0.93 -11.84 2.56
CA MET A 42 1.62 -11.27 1.39
C MET A 42 1.40 -9.77 1.23
N ILE A 43 0.16 -9.30 1.41
CA ILE A 43 -0.18 -7.87 1.29
C ILE A 43 0.59 -6.99 2.29
N VAL A 44 0.87 -7.50 3.50
CA VAL A 44 1.65 -6.79 4.52
C VAL A 44 3.10 -6.66 4.08
N GLN A 45 3.65 -7.67 3.41
CA GLN A 45 5.00 -7.61 2.86
C GLN A 45 5.11 -6.52 1.78
N VAL A 46 4.12 -6.41 0.88
CA VAL A 46 4.10 -5.35 -0.14
C VAL A 46 3.91 -3.97 0.49
N TRP A 47 3.03 -3.85 1.49
CA TRP A 47 2.83 -2.60 2.23
C TRP A 47 4.13 -2.12 2.89
N ARG A 48 4.89 -3.01 3.54
CA ARG A 48 6.21 -2.66 4.12
C ARG A 48 7.16 -2.09 3.07
N ARG A 49 7.24 -2.72 1.89
CA ARG A 49 8.08 -2.21 0.77
C ARG A 49 7.59 -0.87 0.23
N ALA A 50 6.28 -0.65 0.17
CA ALA A 50 5.72 0.65 -0.22
C ALA A 50 6.10 1.75 0.77
N MET A 51 6.13 1.45 2.07
CA MET A 51 6.59 2.39 3.10
C MET A 51 8.10 2.66 3.03
N GLU A 52 8.91 1.63 2.80
CA GLU A 52 10.36 1.77 2.60
C GLU A 52 10.71 2.63 1.37
N ALA A 53 9.87 2.60 0.33
CA ALA A 53 10.09 3.35 -0.89
C ALA A 53 9.96 4.88 -0.71
N GLY A 54 9.31 5.35 0.36
CA GLY A 54 9.17 6.78 0.67
C GLY A 54 8.45 7.58 -0.43
N VAL A 55 7.55 6.93 -1.16
CA VAL A 55 6.75 7.54 -2.24
C VAL A 55 5.29 7.67 -1.83
N GLY A 56 4.74 8.86 -2.09
CA GLY A 56 3.34 9.21 -1.88
C GLY A 56 3.01 9.99 -0.63
#